data_AF-A0A133KHW9-F1
#
_entry.id   AF-A0A133KHW9-F1
#
_cell.length_a   1.000
_cell.length_b   1.000
_cell.length_c   1.000
_cell.angle_alpha   90.00
_cell.angle_beta   90.00
_cell.angle_gamma   90.00
#
_symmetry.space_group_name_H-M   'P 1'
#
loop_
_entity.id
_entity.type
_entity.pdbx_description
1 polymer ?
#
loop_
_entity_poly.entity_id
_entity_poly.type
_entity_poly.pdbx_seq_one_letter_code
_entity_poly.pdbx_strand_id
1 'polypeptide(L)'
;MKNIRLNIAGFLGLILLVISFITPLLGLSTKLNTQIASRIINSYLIAYIAYMISFMDTRRVILIFLPLLFHVSLNYLIINGFSVKVSKDILQGTYAIVRNLFDLISLVGIFFLLELILNKIFGNKFTSLVGLLSLALFFYFDYSRILIRFTSLKEVFLYFAIFVMALRIRKAEKINPLLYLLAASIIGLEIFLNYKYGVDYGYFLSFIPLVYLILKSIANPSQISFEKFMIFTYLYIYPSIFIALRLFVGENRLVTCLLGLLSALFIGQILYKLRIKYINYLLVGIN
;
A
#
# COMPACT_ATOMS: atom_id res chain seq x y z
N MET A 1 -0.02 12.72 32.06
CA MET A 1 -0.41 12.63 30.63
C MET A 1 0.30 11.44 30.01
N LYS A 2 -0.43 10.48 29.44
CA LYS A 2 0.19 9.34 28.71
C LYS A 2 0.83 9.92 27.44
N ASN A 3 2.16 9.84 27.32
CA ASN A 3 2.86 10.24 26.10
C ASN A 3 2.24 9.50 24.91
N ILE A 4 1.52 10.22 24.05
CA ILE A 4 1.08 9.71 22.75
C ILE A 4 2.36 9.58 21.93
N ARG A 5 3.00 8.41 21.97
CA ARG A 5 4.08 8.08 21.04
C ARG A 5 3.42 7.91 19.67
N LEU A 6 3.42 8.98 18.88
CA LEU A 6 2.86 8.99 17.54
C LEU A 6 3.59 7.94 16.69
N ASN A 7 2.85 7.00 16.11
CA ASN A 7 3.43 6.04 15.19
C ASN A 7 3.62 6.73 13.84
N ILE A 8 4.75 7.44 13.68
CA ILE A 8 5.07 8.24 12.48
C ILE A 8 4.90 7.41 11.21
N ALA A 9 5.33 6.14 11.23
CA ALA A 9 5.20 5.24 10.09
C ALA A 9 3.73 4.95 9.74
N GLY A 10 2.90 4.69 10.75
CA GLY A 10 1.46 4.47 10.55
C GLY A 10 0.72 5.72 10.10
N PHE A 11 1.06 6.88 10.68
CA PHE A 11 0.47 8.15 10.30
C PHE A 11 0.82 8.55 8.86
N LEU A 12 2.09 8.39 8.47
CA LEU A 12 2.54 8.59 7.10
C LEU A 12 1.84 7.63 6.14
N GLY A 13 1.68 6.36 6.51
CA GLY A 13 0.93 5.38 5.71
C GLY A 13 -0.52 5.78 5.50
N LEU A 14 -1.19 6.29 6.54
CA LEU A 14 -2.57 6.76 6.45
C LEU A 14 -2.68 7.97 5.50
N ILE A 15 -1.78 8.96 5.63
CA ILE A 15 -1.75 10.13 4.75
C ILE A 15 -1.51 9.69 3.30
N LEU A 16 -0.52 8.86 3.04
CA LEU A 16 -0.18 8.40 1.69
C LEU A 16 -1.32 7.58 1.06
N LEU A 17 -2.03 6.80 1.87
CA LEU A 17 -3.25 6.09 1.43
C LEU A 17 -4.37 7.08 1.06
N VAL A 18 -4.58 8.12 1.86
CA VAL A 18 -5.57 9.16 1.53
C VAL A 18 -5.20 9.90 0.25
N ILE A 19 -3.91 10.25 0.09
CA ILE A 19 -3.39 10.87 -1.13
C ILE A 19 -3.60 9.95 -2.33
N SER A 20 -3.41 8.63 -2.19
CA SER A 20 -3.62 7.69 -3.29
C SER A 20 -5.07 7.65 -3.78
N PHE A 21 -6.06 7.91 -2.91
CA PHE A 21 -7.46 8.04 -3.30
C PHE A 21 -7.76 9.32 -4.07
N ILE A 22 -7.11 10.43 -3.69
CA ILE A 22 -7.39 11.76 -4.24
C ILE A 22 -6.61 12.01 -5.54
N THR A 23 -5.38 11.50 -5.65
CA THR A 23 -4.46 11.77 -6.77
C THR A 23 -5.06 11.45 -8.15
N PRO A 24 -5.74 10.29 -8.36
CA PRO A 24 -6.40 9.99 -9.64
C PRO A 24 -7.51 10.98 -10.02
N LEU A 25 -8.07 11.70 -9.03
CA LEU A 25 -9.14 12.68 -9.23
C LEU A 25 -8.62 14.08 -9.53
N LEU A 26 -7.37 14.37 -9.19
CA LEU A 26 -6.70 15.66 -9.43
C LEU A 26 -5.94 15.73 -10.77
N GLY A 27 -6.00 14.67 -11.57
CA GLY A 27 -5.13 14.40 -12.72
C GLY A 27 -5.23 15.33 -13.94
N LEU A 28 -5.64 16.59 -13.80
CA LEU A 28 -5.70 17.57 -14.90
C LEU A 28 -5.02 18.92 -14.60
N SER A 29 -4.50 19.17 -13.41
CA SER A 29 -4.02 20.52 -13.02
C SER A 29 -2.57 20.62 -12.53
N THR A 30 -1.85 19.52 -12.36
CA THR A 30 -0.47 19.56 -11.82
C THR A 30 0.54 18.92 -12.77
N LYS A 31 1.64 19.64 -13.07
CA LYS A 31 2.82 19.16 -13.82
C LYS A 31 3.64 18.10 -13.04
N LEU A 32 3.02 17.36 -12.13
CA LEU A 32 3.68 16.33 -11.34
C LEU A 32 3.82 15.05 -12.16
N ASN A 33 4.98 14.40 -12.09
CA ASN A 33 5.16 13.06 -12.64
C ASN A 33 4.34 12.06 -11.80
N THR A 34 3.07 11.91 -12.16
CA THR A 34 2.07 11.10 -11.42
C THR A 34 2.47 9.64 -11.32
N GLN A 35 3.28 9.13 -12.25
CA GLN A 35 3.77 7.75 -12.25
C GLN A 35 4.86 7.51 -11.19
N ILE A 36 5.81 8.43 -11.03
CA ILE A 36 6.83 8.31 -9.99
C ILE A 36 6.17 8.45 -8.61
N ALA A 37 5.27 9.42 -8.45
CA ALA A 37 4.53 9.61 -7.20
C ALA A 37 3.71 8.38 -6.81
N SER A 38 2.97 7.78 -7.76
CA SER A 38 2.19 6.56 -7.50
C SER A 38 3.08 5.38 -7.11
N ARG A 39 4.23 5.19 -7.78
CA ARG A 39 5.20 4.15 -7.42
C ARG A 39 5.75 4.32 -6.01
N ILE A 40 6.10 5.55 -5.61
CA ILE A 40 6.60 5.85 -4.26
C ILE A 40 5.52 5.56 -3.20
N ILE A 41 4.29 6.04 -3.44
CA ILE A 41 3.15 5.83 -2.53
C ILE A 41 2.87 4.34 -2.36
N ASN A 42 2.72 3.60 -3.47
CA ASN A 42 2.45 2.17 -3.45
C ASN A 42 3.58 1.39 -2.78
N SER A 43 4.82 1.72 -3.09
CA SER A 43 6.02 1.15 -2.47
C SER A 43 6.00 1.30 -0.95
N TYR A 44 5.69 2.49 -0.44
CA TYR A 44 5.58 2.72 0.99
C TYR A 44 4.46 1.88 1.62
N LEU A 45 3.27 1.91 1.04
CA LEU A 45 2.10 1.20 1.58
C LEU A 45 2.34 -0.31 1.60
N ILE A 46 2.91 -0.87 0.54
CA ILE A 46 3.28 -2.28 0.45
C ILE A 46 4.35 -2.63 1.49
N ALA A 47 5.40 -1.81 1.61
CA ALA A 47 6.43 -2.02 2.63
C ALA A 47 5.85 -1.98 4.04
N TYR A 48 4.96 -1.03 4.33
CA TYR A 48 4.31 -0.89 5.63
C TYR A 48 3.45 -2.12 5.96
N ILE A 49 2.60 -2.56 5.03
CA ILE A 49 1.73 -3.73 5.24
C ILE A 49 2.57 -5.01 5.34
N ALA A 50 3.60 -5.18 4.51
CA ALA A 50 4.53 -6.29 4.58
C ALA A 50 5.26 -6.34 5.93
N TYR A 51 5.75 -5.20 6.40
CA TYR A 51 6.37 -5.08 7.73
C TYR A 51 5.39 -5.50 8.82
N MET A 52 4.15 -5.03 8.79
CA MET A 52 3.11 -5.44 9.74
C MET A 52 2.86 -6.96 9.73
N ILE A 53 2.70 -7.55 8.53
CA ILE A 53 2.49 -8.98 8.32
C ILE A 53 3.64 -9.81 8.89
N SER A 54 4.88 -9.31 8.85
CA SER A 54 6.05 -10.03 9.37
C SER A 54 5.99 -10.34 10.88
N PHE A 55 5.16 -9.63 11.65
CA PHE A 55 4.95 -9.86 13.08
C PHE A 55 3.67 -10.66 13.39
N MET A 56 3.06 -11.28 12.38
CA MET A 56 1.79 -11.99 12.50
C MET A 56 1.95 -13.46 12.13
N ASP A 57 1.19 -14.33 12.80
CA ASP A 57 1.12 -15.74 12.41
C ASP A 57 0.49 -15.86 11.02
N THR A 58 0.96 -16.81 10.20
CA THR A 58 0.45 -17.07 8.84
C THR A 58 -1.08 -17.16 8.78
N ARG A 59 -1.71 -17.83 9.77
CA ARG A 59 -3.17 -17.95 9.85
C ARG A 59 -3.86 -16.58 9.98
N ARG A 60 -3.28 -15.67 10.75
CA ARG A 60 -3.82 -14.31 10.95
C ARG A 60 -3.63 -13.44 9.72
N VAL A 61 -2.52 -13.63 9.00
CA VAL A 61 -2.27 -12.94 7.73
C VAL A 61 -3.32 -13.35 6.69
N ILE A 62 -3.64 -14.64 6.59
CA ILE A 62 -4.69 -15.14 5.69
C ILE A 62 -6.05 -14.50 6.04
N LEU A 63 -6.35 -14.32 7.33
CA LEU A 63 -7.60 -13.72 7.78
C LEU A 63 -7.76 -12.25 7.41
N ILE A 64 -6.67 -11.48 7.31
CA ILE A 64 -6.69 -10.10 6.83
C ILE A 64 -7.20 -10.02 5.38
N PHE A 65 -7.09 -11.10 4.59
CA PHE A 65 -7.65 -11.14 3.23
C PHE A 65 -9.13 -11.55 3.20
N LEU A 66 -9.75 -11.96 4.33
CA LEU A 66 -11.16 -12.33 4.33
C LEU A 66 -12.10 -11.13 4.13
N PRO A 67 -11.90 -9.96 4.79
CA PRO A 67 -12.65 -8.75 4.47
C PRO A 67 -12.57 -8.35 3.01
N LEU A 68 -11.43 -8.61 2.35
CA LEU A 68 -11.26 -8.36 0.93
C LEU A 68 -12.32 -9.10 0.12
N LEU A 69 -12.46 -10.41 0.33
CA LEU A 69 -13.43 -11.25 -0.38
C LEU A 69 -14.85 -10.77 -0.11
N PHE A 70 -15.17 -10.47 1.16
CA PHE A 70 -16.48 -9.95 1.54
C PHE A 70 -16.83 -8.64 0.81
N HIS A 71 -15.91 -7.66 0.84
CA HIS A 71 -16.14 -6.36 0.22
C HIS A 71 -16.14 -6.43 -1.31
N VAL A 72 -15.34 -7.31 -1.93
CA VAL A 72 -15.41 -7.58 -3.37
C VAL A 72 -16.77 -8.15 -3.76
N SER A 73 -17.27 -9.15 -3.03
CA SER A 73 -18.60 -9.73 -3.27
C SER A 73 -19.72 -8.72 -3.05
N LEU A 74 -19.64 -7.93 -1.99
CA LEU A 74 -20.61 -6.87 -1.70
C LEU A 74 -20.63 -5.82 -2.81
N ASN A 75 -19.46 -5.39 -3.30
CA ASN A 75 -19.36 -4.44 -4.40
C ASN A 75 -19.94 -5.01 -5.70
N TYR A 76 -19.68 -6.28 -6.00
CA TYR A 76 -20.28 -6.97 -7.16
C TYR A 76 -21.80 -6.98 -7.08
N LEU A 77 -22.37 -7.28 -5.91
CA LEU A 77 -23.82 -7.26 -5.68
C LEU A 77 -24.40 -5.84 -5.79
N ILE A 78 -23.70 -4.81 -5.27
CA ILE A 78 -24.16 -3.43 -5.39
C ILE A 78 -24.19 -2.99 -6.87
N ILE A 79 -23.19 -3.40 -7.65
CA ILE A 79 -23.09 -3.01 -9.06
C ILE A 79 -24.11 -3.75 -9.94
N ASN A 80 -24.32 -5.05 -9.71
CA ASN A 80 -25.15 -5.88 -10.59
C ASN A 80 -26.58 -6.12 -10.08
N GLY A 81 -26.80 -6.03 -8.77
CA GLY A 81 -28.09 -6.30 -8.13
C GLY A 81 -29.03 -5.10 -8.10
N PHE A 82 -28.50 -3.88 -8.24
CA PHE A 82 -29.33 -2.68 -8.36
C PHE A 82 -29.61 -2.40 -9.84
N SER A 83 -30.88 -2.48 -10.25
CA SER A 83 -31.40 -2.06 -11.56
C SER A 83 -31.36 -0.53 -11.77
N VAL A 84 -30.39 0.14 -11.16
CA VAL A 84 -30.23 1.58 -11.25
C VAL A 84 -29.64 1.86 -12.62
N LYS A 85 -30.31 2.73 -13.40
CA LYS A 85 -29.82 3.28 -14.67
C LYS A 85 -28.58 4.15 -14.43
N VAL A 86 -27.51 3.56 -13.94
CA VAL A 86 -26.21 4.22 -13.80
C VAL A 86 -25.60 4.24 -15.19
N SER A 87 -25.20 5.43 -15.67
CA SER A 87 -24.53 5.53 -16.96
C SER A 87 -23.26 4.67 -16.95
N LYS A 88 -22.96 4.00 -18.08
CA LYS A 88 -21.79 3.11 -18.22
C LYS A 88 -20.48 3.83 -17.86
N ASP A 89 -20.41 5.15 -18.06
CA ASP A 89 -19.25 5.99 -17.77
C ASP A 89 -19.05 6.23 -16.25
N ILE A 90 -20.14 6.34 -15.47
CA ILE A 90 -20.09 6.40 -14.01
C ILE A 90 -19.57 5.08 -13.46
N LEU A 91 -20.01 3.94 -14.01
CA LEU A 91 -19.57 2.61 -13.61
C LEU A 91 -18.09 2.37 -13.91
N GLN A 92 -17.60 2.71 -15.10
CA GLN A 92 -16.19 2.52 -15.47
C GLN A 92 -15.24 3.40 -14.64
N GLY A 93 -15.58 4.67 -14.39
CA GLY A 93 -14.75 5.55 -13.55
C GLY A 93 -14.71 5.14 -12.07
N THR A 94 -15.82 4.60 -11.56
CA THR A 94 -15.91 4.07 -10.18
C THR A 94 -15.14 2.76 -10.05
N TYR A 95 -15.22 1.90 -11.07
CA TYR A 95 -14.49 0.64 -11.14
C TYR A 95 -12.96 0.86 -11.17
N ALA A 96 -12.46 1.88 -11.87
CA ALA A 96 -11.03 2.18 -11.92
C ALA A 96 -10.44 2.54 -10.54
N ILE A 97 -11.14 3.37 -9.76
CA ILE A 97 -10.70 3.76 -8.41
C ILE A 97 -10.75 2.56 -7.47
N VAL A 98 -11.86 1.82 -7.49
CA VAL A 98 -12.06 0.63 -6.66
C VAL A 98 -11.02 -0.44 -6.99
N ARG A 99 -10.79 -0.69 -8.28
CA ARG A 99 -9.79 -1.64 -8.77
C ARG A 99 -8.40 -1.30 -8.26
N ASN A 100 -7.96 -0.04 -8.35
CA ASN A 100 -6.63 0.37 -7.86
C ASN A 100 -6.43 0.08 -6.35
N LEU A 101 -7.51 0.07 -5.57
CA LEU A 101 -7.47 -0.14 -4.12
C LEU A 101 -7.49 -1.61 -3.74
N PHE A 102 -8.35 -2.37 -4.40
CA PHE A 102 -8.32 -3.82 -4.30
C PHE A 102 -7.00 -4.36 -4.86
N ASP A 103 -6.43 -3.76 -5.89
CA ASP A 103 -5.15 -4.16 -6.48
C ASP A 103 -4.01 -4.05 -5.46
N LEU A 104 -3.93 -2.99 -4.64
CA LEU A 104 -2.85 -2.85 -3.65
C LEU A 104 -2.83 -3.99 -2.63
N ILE A 105 -3.96 -4.25 -1.98
CA ILE A 105 -4.05 -5.27 -0.94
C ILE A 105 -4.08 -6.70 -1.55
N SER A 106 -4.65 -6.87 -2.75
CA SER A 106 -4.60 -8.14 -3.48
C SER A 106 -3.17 -8.47 -3.91
N LEU A 107 -2.41 -7.48 -4.36
CA LEU A 107 -1.00 -7.62 -4.72
C LEU A 107 -0.16 -8.03 -3.51
N VAL A 108 -0.38 -7.39 -2.35
CA VAL A 108 0.24 -7.82 -1.08
C VAL A 108 -0.11 -9.28 -0.75
N GLY A 109 -1.36 -9.70 -0.97
CA GLY A 109 -1.79 -11.09 -0.77
C GLY A 109 -1.11 -12.09 -1.71
N ILE A 110 -1.02 -11.75 -3.00
CA ILE A 110 -0.30 -12.56 -3.99
C ILE A 110 1.18 -12.65 -3.61
N PHE A 111 1.82 -11.54 -3.24
CA PHE A 111 3.22 -11.52 -2.83
C PHE A 111 3.47 -12.34 -1.57
N PHE A 112 2.55 -12.29 -0.60
CA PHE A 112 2.62 -13.12 0.58
C PHE A 112 2.55 -14.61 0.24
N LEU A 113 1.62 -15.02 -0.63
CA LEU A 113 1.52 -16.42 -1.08
C LEU A 113 2.78 -16.85 -1.85
N LEU A 114 3.29 -16.00 -2.76
CA LEU A 114 4.51 -16.27 -3.51
C LEU A 114 5.72 -16.42 -2.57
N GLU A 115 5.89 -15.52 -1.60
CA GLU A 115 6.97 -15.61 -0.61
C GLU A 115 6.84 -16.88 0.21
N LEU A 116 5.64 -17.23 0.67
CA LEU A 116 5.40 -18.44 1.46
C LEU A 116 5.77 -19.70 0.67
N ILE A 117 5.34 -19.79 -0.59
CA ILE A 117 5.67 -20.92 -1.48
C ILE A 117 7.18 -21.01 -1.70
N LEU A 118 7.81 -19.90 -2.09
CA LEU A 118 9.24 -19.85 -2.38
C LEU A 118 10.09 -20.17 -1.14
N ASN A 119 9.70 -19.67 0.03
CA ASN A 119 10.39 -19.91 1.28
C ASN A 119 10.25 -21.37 1.73
N LYS A 120 9.07 -21.97 1.50
CA LYS A 120 8.85 -23.40 1.79
C LYS A 120 9.66 -24.33 0.89
N ILE A 121 9.84 -23.99 -0.39
CA ILE A 121 10.55 -24.83 -1.36
C ILE A 121 12.07 -24.61 -1.31
N PHE A 122 12.52 -23.35 -1.26
CA PHE A 122 13.93 -22.97 -1.46
C PHE A 122 14.57 -22.27 -0.25
N GLY A 123 13.78 -21.95 0.77
CA GLY A 123 14.25 -21.29 1.99
C GLY A 123 14.38 -19.76 1.90
N ASN A 124 14.62 -19.15 3.06
CA ASN A 124 14.55 -17.71 3.25
C ASN A 124 15.68 -16.91 2.54
N LYS A 125 16.85 -17.51 2.33
CA LYS A 125 17.94 -16.85 1.59
C LYS A 125 17.59 -16.72 0.10
N PHE A 126 16.95 -17.74 -0.46
CA PHE A 126 16.53 -17.75 -1.85
C PHE A 126 15.49 -16.67 -2.12
N THR A 127 14.45 -16.55 -1.27
CA THR A 127 13.44 -15.50 -1.44
C THR A 127 14.02 -14.10 -1.43
N SER A 128 15.09 -13.86 -0.68
CA SER A 128 15.76 -12.56 -0.64
C SER A 128 16.60 -12.28 -1.88
N LEU A 129 17.22 -13.32 -2.44
CA LEU A 129 17.86 -13.24 -3.75
C LEU A 129 16.83 -12.91 -4.84
N VAL A 130 15.67 -13.58 -4.83
CA VAL A 130 14.58 -13.28 -5.79
C VAL A 130 14.09 -11.84 -5.66
N GLY A 131 13.96 -11.32 -4.42
CA GLY A 131 13.63 -9.90 -4.21
C GLY A 131 14.67 -8.95 -4.80
N LEU A 132 15.96 -9.23 -4.62
CA LEU A 132 17.05 -8.44 -5.19
C LEU A 132 17.08 -8.51 -6.73
N LEU A 133 16.90 -9.71 -7.30
CA LEU A 133 16.78 -9.90 -8.74
C LEU A 133 15.57 -9.17 -9.32
N SER A 134 14.45 -9.12 -8.59
CA SER A 134 13.26 -8.36 -9.01
C SER A 134 13.55 -6.86 -9.08
N LEU A 135 14.30 -6.32 -8.12
CA LEU A 135 14.73 -4.92 -8.19
C LEU A 135 15.65 -4.66 -9.39
N ALA A 136 16.60 -5.57 -9.67
CA ALA A 136 17.46 -5.48 -10.84
C ALA A 136 16.66 -5.54 -12.16
N LEU A 137 15.66 -6.43 -12.23
CA LEU A 137 14.77 -6.54 -13.38
C LEU A 137 13.93 -5.29 -13.60
N PHE A 138 13.49 -4.61 -12.52
CA PHE A 138 12.79 -3.33 -12.63
C PHE A 138 13.64 -2.26 -13.33
N PHE A 139 14.91 -2.12 -12.96
CA PHE A 139 15.81 -1.14 -13.59
C PHE A 139 16.21 -1.55 -15.01
N TYR A 140 16.39 -2.85 -15.26
CA TYR A 140 16.73 -3.37 -16.59
C TYR A 140 15.55 -3.33 -17.58
N PHE A 141 14.32 -3.13 -17.07
CA PHE A 141 13.09 -3.28 -17.84
C PHE A 141 13.03 -2.36 -19.07
N ASP A 142 13.41 -1.09 -18.91
CA ASP A 142 13.35 -0.09 -19.98
C ASP A 142 14.47 -0.27 -21.02
N TYR A 143 15.54 -0.99 -20.65
CA TYR A 143 16.69 -1.24 -21.53
C TYR A 143 16.55 -2.53 -22.35
N SER A 144 15.57 -3.39 -22.01
CA SER A 144 15.40 -4.70 -22.65
C SER A 144 14.35 -4.67 -23.75
N ARG A 145 14.77 -5.05 -24.97
CA ARG A 145 13.88 -5.16 -26.15
C ARG A 145 12.72 -6.16 -25.98
N ILE A 146 12.89 -7.17 -25.11
CA ILE A 146 11.88 -8.20 -24.86
C ILE A 146 10.95 -7.76 -23.73
N LEU A 147 11.51 -7.27 -22.61
CA LEU A 147 10.72 -6.89 -21.44
C LEU A 147 9.88 -5.65 -21.69
N ILE A 148 10.33 -4.70 -22.52
CA ILE A 148 9.59 -3.48 -22.83
C ILE A 148 8.20 -3.74 -23.43
N ARG A 149 7.93 -4.94 -23.96
CA ARG A 149 6.60 -5.35 -24.44
C ARG A 149 5.63 -5.68 -23.31
N PHE A 150 6.13 -5.88 -22.09
CA PHE A 150 5.37 -6.25 -20.90
C PHE A 150 5.43 -5.16 -19.82
N THR A 151 5.26 -3.88 -20.21
CA THR A 151 5.35 -2.72 -19.31
C THR A 151 4.50 -2.84 -18.04
N SER A 152 3.38 -3.57 -18.09
CA SER A 152 2.52 -3.84 -16.92
C SER A 152 3.20 -4.66 -15.83
N LEU A 153 4.19 -5.49 -16.15
CA LEU A 153 4.92 -6.31 -15.18
C LEU A 153 6.05 -5.54 -14.48
N LYS A 154 6.50 -4.42 -15.06
CA LYS A 154 7.61 -3.62 -14.53
C LYS A 154 7.39 -3.28 -13.06
N GLU A 155 6.22 -2.73 -12.75
CA GLU A 155 5.91 -2.27 -11.38
C GLU A 155 5.74 -3.44 -10.40
N VAL A 156 5.28 -4.61 -10.89
CA VAL A 156 5.17 -5.83 -10.08
C VAL A 156 6.54 -6.24 -9.52
N PHE A 157 7.60 -6.16 -10.34
CA PHE A 157 8.96 -6.48 -9.89
C PHE A 157 9.47 -5.52 -8.81
N LEU A 158 9.23 -4.21 -8.98
CA LEU A 158 9.57 -3.21 -7.96
C LEU A 158 8.85 -3.49 -6.65
N TYR A 159 7.52 -3.66 -6.71
CA TYR A 159 6.70 -3.83 -5.52
C TYR A 159 7.00 -5.16 -4.81
N PHE A 160 7.30 -6.24 -5.55
CA PHE A 160 7.70 -7.52 -4.96
C PHE A 160 9.05 -7.41 -4.25
N ALA A 161 10.04 -6.73 -4.84
CA ALA A 161 11.33 -6.50 -4.21
C ALA A 161 11.19 -5.77 -2.87
N ILE A 162 10.35 -4.72 -2.86
CA ILE A 162 10.08 -3.91 -1.67
C ILE A 162 9.33 -4.71 -0.60
N PHE A 163 8.35 -5.51 -1.01
CA PHE A 163 7.62 -6.42 -0.13
C PHE A 163 8.57 -7.40 0.59
N VAL A 164 9.43 -8.10 -0.17
CA VAL A 164 10.39 -9.06 0.39
C VAL A 164 11.40 -8.38 1.32
N MET A 165 11.86 -7.17 0.97
CA MET A 165 12.77 -6.41 1.83
C MET A 165 12.10 -6.03 3.15
N ALA A 166 10.87 -5.52 3.09
CA ALA A 166 10.14 -5.05 4.26
C ALA A 166 9.79 -6.18 5.24
N LEU A 167 9.47 -7.38 4.74
CA LEU A 167 9.25 -8.58 5.57
C LEU A 167 10.46 -8.93 6.46
N ARG A 168 11.66 -8.55 6.06
CA ARG A 168 12.92 -8.90 6.75
C ARG A 168 13.37 -7.86 7.75
N ILE A 169 12.68 -6.71 7.82
CA ILE A 169 13.03 -5.66 8.75
C ILE A 169 12.67 -6.14 10.16
N ARG A 170 13.69 -6.36 10.99
CA ARG A 170 13.50 -6.63 12.41
C ARG A 170 13.34 -5.32 13.19
N LYS A 171 12.48 -5.34 14.20
CA LYS A 171 12.39 -4.26 15.19
C LYS A 171 13.78 -4.04 15.82
N ALA A 172 14.17 -2.80 16.02
CA ALA A 172 15.39 -2.44 16.74
C ALA A 172 15.08 -1.50 17.90
N GLU A 173 15.79 -1.69 19.01
CA GLU A 173 15.70 -0.80 20.17
C GLU A 173 16.45 0.52 19.95
N LYS A 174 17.51 0.48 19.13
CA LYS A 174 18.27 1.66 18.68
C LYS A 174 18.63 1.53 17.20
N ILE A 175 18.51 2.63 16.47
CA ILE A 175 18.93 2.70 15.06
C ILE A 175 20.40 3.15 15.03
N ASN A 176 21.25 2.45 14.29
CA ASN A 176 22.66 2.83 14.13
C ASN A 176 22.76 4.17 13.38
N PRO A 177 23.43 5.20 13.93
CA PRO A 177 23.63 6.49 13.29
C PRO A 177 24.19 6.42 11.86
N LEU A 178 25.04 5.41 11.59
CA LEU A 178 25.63 5.19 10.27
C LEU A 178 24.58 4.92 9.17
N LEU A 179 23.41 4.36 9.52
CA LEU A 179 22.33 4.14 8.57
C LEU A 179 21.73 5.46 8.07
N TYR A 180 21.64 6.49 8.93
CA TYR A 180 21.17 7.82 8.51
C TYR A 180 22.17 8.48 7.56
N LEU A 181 23.46 8.35 7.87
CA LEU A 181 24.53 8.88 7.01
C LEU A 181 24.57 8.17 5.65
N LEU A 182 24.36 6.84 5.64
CA LEU A 182 24.24 6.06 4.42
C LEU A 182 23.02 6.48 3.59
N ALA A 183 21.85 6.63 4.22
CA ALA A 183 20.64 7.10 3.54
C ALA A 183 20.85 8.50 2.92
N ALA A 184 21.43 9.44 3.67
CA ALA A 184 21.75 10.78 3.18
C ALA A 184 22.76 10.75 2.02
N SER A 185 23.77 9.87 2.10
CA SER A 185 24.77 9.71 1.05
C SER A 185 24.16 9.19 -0.26
N ILE A 186 23.22 8.25 -0.19
CA ILE A 186 22.51 7.73 -1.37
C ILE A 186 21.64 8.83 -1.99
N ILE A 187 20.95 9.64 -1.19
CA ILE A 187 20.18 10.79 -1.69
C ILE A 187 21.11 11.75 -2.44
N GLY A 188 22.25 12.12 -1.83
CA GLY A 188 23.23 13.01 -2.45
C GLY A 188 23.79 12.45 -3.76
N LEU A 189 24.09 11.15 -3.80
CA LEU A 189 24.56 10.45 -5.00
C LEU A 189 23.51 10.48 -6.11
N GLU A 190 22.23 10.23 -5.80
CA GLU A 190 21.15 10.28 -6.80
C GLU A 190 20.95 11.68 -7.37
N ILE A 191 20.97 12.70 -6.52
CA ILE A 191 20.86 14.10 -6.96
C ILE A 191 22.03 14.44 -7.88
N PHE A 192 23.26 14.04 -7.51
CA PHE A 192 24.45 14.28 -8.32
C PHE A 192 24.40 13.55 -9.67
N LEU A 193 24.00 12.28 -9.69
CA LEU A 193 23.88 11.49 -10.92
C LEU A 193 22.80 12.05 -11.85
N ASN A 194 21.66 12.45 -11.30
CA ASN A 194 20.59 13.08 -12.08
C ASN A 194 21.07 14.42 -12.66
N TYR A 195 21.73 15.27 -11.85
CA TYR A 195 22.22 16.56 -12.31
C TYR A 195 23.31 16.44 -13.39
N LYS A 196 24.28 15.52 -13.22
CA LYS A 196 25.44 15.41 -14.11
C LYS A 196 25.18 14.57 -15.36
N TYR A 197 24.39 13.50 -15.24
CA TYR A 197 24.19 12.52 -16.30
C TYR A 197 22.74 12.43 -16.79
N GLY A 198 21.81 13.22 -16.22
CA GLY A 198 20.40 13.23 -16.62
C GLY A 198 19.70 11.89 -16.43
N VAL A 199 20.18 11.05 -15.51
CA VAL A 199 19.64 9.69 -15.38
C VAL A 199 18.35 9.70 -14.58
N ASP A 200 17.23 9.43 -15.25
CA ASP A 200 15.94 9.18 -14.63
C ASP A 200 15.62 7.67 -14.66
N TYR A 201 15.81 7.01 -13.52
CA TYR A 201 15.54 5.59 -13.36
C TYR A 201 14.05 5.28 -13.08
N GLY A 202 13.18 6.30 -13.10
CA GLY A 202 11.73 6.14 -12.87
C GLY A 202 11.34 5.71 -11.44
N TYR A 203 12.30 5.69 -10.51
CA TYR A 203 12.16 5.43 -9.08
C TYR A 203 13.43 5.84 -8.32
N PHE A 204 13.28 6.36 -7.09
CA PHE A 204 14.42 6.75 -6.24
C PHE A 204 14.90 5.57 -5.38
N LEU A 205 16.11 5.07 -5.62
CA LEU A 205 16.79 4.09 -4.76
C LEU A 205 16.96 4.60 -3.34
N SER A 206 17.15 5.91 -3.13
CA SER A 206 17.20 6.50 -1.79
C SER A 206 15.91 6.32 -0.98
N PHE A 207 14.78 6.05 -1.64
CA PHE A 207 13.53 5.77 -0.95
C PHE A 207 13.60 4.46 -0.15
N ILE A 208 14.33 3.46 -0.64
CA ILE A 208 14.48 2.14 0.01
C ILE A 208 15.05 2.26 1.44
N PRO A 209 16.22 2.90 1.68
CA PRO A 209 16.75 3.09 3.02
C PRO A 209 15.91 4.05 3.88
N LEU A 210 15.24 5.04 3.29
CA LEU A 210 14.31 5.91 4.03
C LEU A 210 13.13 5.12 4.60
N VAL A 211 12.48 4.30 3.77
CA VAL A 211 11.39 3.42 4.22
C VAL A 211 11.89 2.45 5.29
N TYR A 212 13.08 1.87 5.10
CA TYR A 212 13.69 1.01 6.10
C TYR A 212 13.82 1.70 7.47
N LEU A 213 14.34 2.93 7.50
CA LEU A 213 14.51 3.71 8.74
C LEU A 213 13.17 4.03 9.40
N ILE A 214 12.18 4.45 8.61
CA ILE A 214 10.84 4.78 9.09
C ILE A 214 10.18 3.54 9.71
N LEU A 215 10.19 2.39 9.03
CA LEU A 215 9.57 1.17 9.54
C LEU A 215 10.29 0.64 10.78
N LYS A 216 11.61 0.73 10.82
CA LYS A 216 12.43 0.29 11.96
C LYS A 216 12.16 1.10 13.24
N SER A 217 11.61 2.31 13.12
CA SER A 217 11.23 3.17 14.25
C SER A 217 9.96 2.71 15.00
N ILE A 218 9.20 1.75 14.44
CA ILE A 218 7.94 1.29 15.03
C ILE A 218 8.22 0.53 16.33
N ALA A 219 7.81 1.13 17.46
CA ALA A 219 8.05 0.55 18.78
C ALA A 219 7.27 -0.74 19.04
N ASN A 220 5.98 -0.81 18.69
CA ASN A 220 5.13 -1.99 18.93
C ASN A 220 4.41 -2.41 17.63
N PRO A 221 5.07 -3.14 16.72
CA PRO A 221 4.47 -3.54 15.46
C PRO A 221 3.32 -4.55 15.65
N SER A 222 3.36 -5.36 16.70
CA SER A 222 2.32 -6.34 17.04
C SER A 222 1.13 -5.77 17.81
N GLN A 223 1.07 -4.47 18.11
CA GLN A 223 -0.11 -3.88 18.78
C GLN A 223 -1.01 -3.15 17.79
N ILE A 224 -2.32 -3.21 18.02
CA ILE A 224 -3.30 -2.41 17.27
C ILE A 224 -3.16 -0.95 17.68
N SER A 225 -2.72 -0.11 16.73
CA SER A 225 -2.78 1.35 16.86
C SER A 225 -3.93 1.89 16.02
N PHE A 226 -4.40 3.10 16.34
CA PHE A 226 -5.47 3.75 15.59
C PHE A 226 -5.12 3.86 14.10
N GLU A 227 -3.89 4.24 13.77
CA GLU A 227 -3.44 4.42 12.39
C GLU A 227 -3.49 3.10 11.60
N LYS A 228 -3.05 1.99 12.22
CA LYS A 228 -3.13 0.65 11.62
C LYS A 228 -4.58 0.26 11.34
N PHE A 229 -5.46 0.45 12.32
CA PHE A 229 -6.87 0.13 12.19
C PHE A 229 -7.53 0.94 11.07
N MET A 230 -7.21 2.24 11.00
CA MET A 230 -7.72 3.13 9.97
C MET A 230 -7.21 2.77 8.58
N ILE A 231 -5.94 2.38 8.41
CA ILE A 231 -5.41 1.92 7.11
C ILE A 231 -6.25 0.76 6.57
N PHE A 232 -6.51 -0.27 7.38
CA PHE A 232 -7.34 -1.41 6.95
C PHE A 232 -8.81 -1.01 6.73
N THR A 233 -9.36 -0.11 7.55
CA THR A 233 -10.70 0.45 7.31
C THR A 233 -10.78 1.12 5.94
N TYR A 234 -9.79 1.93 5.58
CA TYR A 234 -9.72 2.59 4.27
C TYR A 234 -9.44 1.62 3.12
N LEU A 235 -8.73 0.52 3.35
CA LEU A 235 -8.51 -0.50 2.31
C LEU A 235 -9.78 -1.30 2.00
N TYR A 236 -10.59 -1.62 3.01
CA TYR A 236 -11.74 -2.52 2.84
C TYR A 236 -13.09 -1.81 2.76
N ILE A 237 -13.37 -0.92 3.71
CA ILE A 237 -14.69 -0.33 3.90
C ILE A 237 -14.91 0.87 2.97
N TYR A 238 -13.89 1.72 2.80
CA TYR A 238 -14.00 2.91 1.95
C TYR A 238 -14.41 2.59 0.49
N PRO A 239 -13.83 1.60 -0.22
CA PRO A 239 -14.26 1.28 -1.57
C PRO A 239 -15.76 0.97 -1.70
N SER A 240 -16.31 0.23 -0.72
CA SER A 240 -17.74 -0.08 -0.69
C SER A 240 -18.61 1.14 -0.42
N ILE A 241 -18.21 2.00 0.52
CA ILE A 241 -18.89 3.27 0.77
C ILE A 241 -18.84 4.16 -0.47
N PHE A 242 -17.69 4.25 -1.13
CA PHE A 242 -17.52 5.06 -2.32
C PHE A 242 -18.46 4.61 -3.44
N ILE A 243 -18.55 3.30 -3.72
CA ILE A 243 -19.51 2.76 -4.70
C ILE A 243 -20.94 3.08 -4.30
N ALA A 244 -21.32 2.83 -3.04
CA ALA A 244 -22.66 3.10 -2.56
C ALA A 244 -23.01 4.58 -2.72
N LEU A 245 -22.15 5.49 -2.30
CA LEU A 245 -22.35 6.94 -2.44
C LEU A 245 -22.41 7.38 -3.91
N ARG A 246 -21.69 6.72 -4.83
CA ARG A 246 -21.79 7.01 -6.27
C ARG A 246 -23.19 6.74 -6.83
N LEU A 247 -23.95 5.83 -6.23
CA LEU A 247 -25.35 5.58 -6.62
C LEU A 247 -26.29 6.71 -6.18
N PHE A 248 -25.96 7.45 -5.12
CA PHE A 248 -26.84 8.47 -4.54
C PHE A 248 -26.41 9.91 -4.87
N VAL A 249 -25.11 10.20 -4.89
CA VAL A 249 -24.55 11.57 -5.01
C VAL A 249 -24.30 11.97 -6.47
N GLY A 250 -24.38 11.03 -7.42
CA GLY A 250 -24.23 11.30 -8.85
C GLY A 250 -22.78 11.52 -9.30
N GLU A 251 -22.57 12.36 -10.32
CA GLU A 251 -21.33 12.38 -11.11
C GLU A 251 -20.12 13.04 -10.44
N ASN A 252 -20.28 13.87 -9.40
CA ASN A 252 -19.16 14.61 -8.81
C ASN A 252 -18.22 13.70 -7.98
N ARG A 253 -17.20 13.16 -8.66
CA ARG A 253 -16.25 12.17 -8.12
C ARG A 253 -15.47 12.69 -6.89
N LEU A 254 -15.11 13.97 -6.88
CA LEU A 254 -14.38 14.59 -5.77
C LEU A 254 -15.24 14.66 -4.51
N VAL A 255 -16.49 15.13 -4.64
CA VAL A 255 -17.43 15.19 -3.52
C VAL A 255 -17.72 13.78 -2.99
N THR A 256 -17.95 12.80 -3.87
CA THR A 256 -18.16 11.41 -3.45
C THR A 256 -16.93 10.82 -2.74
N CYS A 257 -15.72 11.16 -3.21
CA CYS A 257 -14.48 10.73 -2.57
C CYS A 257 -14.35 11.32 -1.16
N LEU A 258 -14.51 12.63 -1.00
CA LEU A 258 -14.41 13.30 0.29
C LEU A 258 -15.47 12.79 1.28
N LEU A 259 -16.72 12.64 0.84
CA LEU A 259 -17.79 12.08 1.67
C LEU A 259 -17.51 10.61 2.03
N GLY A 260 -16.98 9.83 1.10
CA GLY A 260 -16.58 8.44 1.35
C GLY A 260 -15.46 8.34 2.38
N LEU A 261 -14.44 9.21 2.27
CA LEU A 261 -13.32 9.27 3.21
C LEU A 261 -13.79 9.64 4.62
N LEU A 262 -14.62 10.69 4.73
CA LEU A 262 -15.20 11.09 6.01
C LEU A 262 -16.08 9.99 6.61
N SER A 263 -16.92 9.34 5.80
CA SER A 263 -17.77 8.24 6.26
C SER A 263 -16.95 7.05 6.76
N ALA A 264 -15.91 6.66 6.01
CA ALA A 264 -14.99 5.60 6.42
C ALA A 264 -14.22 5.97 7.70
N LEU A 265 -13.85 7.25 7.86
CA LEU A 265 -13.24 7.77 9.07
C LEU A 265 -14.16 7.66 10.28
N PHE A 266 -15.42 8.09 10.15
CA PHE A 266 -16.42 7.98 11.22
C PHE A 266 -16.67 6.51 11.60
N ILE A 267 -16.91 5.64 10.62
CA ILE A 267 -17.12 4.20 10.85
C ILE A 267 -15.89 3.59 11.51
N GLY A 268 -14.69 3.87 11.01
CA GLY A 268 -13.44 3.38 11.56
C GLY A 268 -13.22 3.81 13.01
N GLN A 269 -13.49 5.07 13.34
CA GLN A 269 -13.40 5.57 14.71
C GLN A 269 -14.39 4.88 15.66
N ILE A 270 -15.64 4.68 15.22
CA ILE A 270 -16.66 3.98 16.01
C ILE A 270 -16.20 2.54 16.26
N LEU A 271 -15.83 1.80 15.21
CA LEU A 271 -15.38 0.41 15.32
C LEU A 271 -14.14 0.28 16.22
N TYR A 272 -13.17 1.18 16.07
CA TYR A 272 -11.97 1.20 16.91
C TYR A 272 -12.28 1.45 18.39
N LYS A 273 -13.22 2.36 18.70
CA LYS A 273 -13.66 2.64 20.08
C LYS A 273 -14.44 1.49 20.70
N LEU A 274 -15.27 0.80 19.92
CA LEU A 274 -16.06 -0.35 20.38
C LEU A 274 -15.18 -1.56 20.75
N ARG A 275 -13.95 -1.66 20.19
CA ARG A 275 -12.96 -2.72 20.50
C ARG A 275 -13.54 -4.15 20.41
N ILE A 276 -14.45 -4.38 19.46
CA ILE A 276 -15.04 -5.70 19.26
C ILE A 276 -13.94 -6.64 18.75
N LYS A 277 -13.62 -7.67 19.54
CA LYS A 277 -12.51 -8.60 19.27
C LYS A 277 -12.56 -9.20 17.87
N TYR A 278 -13.74 -9.65 17.43
CA TYR A 278 -13.92 -10.26 16.11
C TYR A 278 -13.65 -9.28 14.96
N ILE A 279 -14.08 -8.02 15.10
CA ILE A 279 -13.87 -6.98 14.08
C ILE A 279 -12.40 -6.61 13.99
N ASN A 280 -11.74 -6.44 15.13
CA ASN A 280 -10.29 -6.18 15.19
C ASN A 280 -9.49 -7.33 14.57
N TYR A 281 -9.91 -8.57 14.85
CA TYR A 281 -9.26 -9.77 14.32
C TYR A 281 -9.48 -9.93 12.80
N LEU A 282 -10.66 -9.60 12.29
CA LEU A 282 -10.96 -9.64 10.86
C LEU A 282 -10.24 -8.52 10.09
N LEU A 283 -10.25 -7.28 10.60
CA LEU A 283 -9.70 -6.13 9.89
C LEU A 283 -8.19 -5.99 10.01
N VAL A 284 -7.62 -6.31 11.17
CA VAL A 284 -6.20 -6.03 11.48
C VAL A 284 -5.43 -7.31 11.83
N GLY A 285 -6.10 -8.46 12.01
CA GLY A 285 -5.47 -9.75 12.29
C GLY A 285 -4.70 -9.83 13.62
N ILE A 286 -4.86 -8.87 14.52
CA ILE A 286 -4.16 -8.82 15.81
C ILE A 286 -5.18 -8.57 16.94
N ASN A 287 -4.85 -8.96 18.18
CA ASN A 287 -5.63 -8.68 19.39
C ASN A 287 -5.19 -7.35 20.03
#